data_AF-A0A9P7QB91-F1
#
_entry.id   AF-A0A9P7QB91-F1
#
_cell.length_a   1.000
_cell.length_b   1.000
_cell.length_c   1.000
_cell.angle_alpha   90.00
_cell.angle_beta   90.00
_cell.angle_gamma   90.00
#
_symmetry.space_group_name_H-M   'P 1'
#
loop_
_entity.id
_entity.type
_entity.pdbx_description
1 polymer ?
#
loop_
_entity_poly.entity_id
_entity_poly.type
_entity_poly.pdbx_seq_one_letter_code
_entity_poly.pdbx_strand_id
1 'polypeptide(L)'
;MVRLVRQAGYKGILAGTRKTTPGFRLVEKYGMLIGGADAHRMDLSSMVMLKDNHVWSRGSITEAVAAARAVAGFSLKIEVE
;
A
#
# COMPACT_ATOMS: atom_id res chain seq x y z
N MET A 1 -2.79 -17.56 7.46
CA MET A 1 -2.83 -16.24 8.14
C MET A 1 -4.23 -15.65 8.18
N VAL A 2 -4.93 -15.43 7.06
CA VAL A 2 -6.30 -14.86 7.06
C VAL A 2 -7.25 -15.58 8.02
N ARG A 3 -7.27 -16.92 7.99
CA ARG A 3 -8.07 -17.73 8.94
C ARG A 3 -7.71 -17.47 10.42
N LEU A 4 -6.42 -17.33 10.73
CA LEU A 4 -5.95 -17.08 12.10
C LEU A 4 -6.42 -15.71 12.62
N VAL A 5 -6.27 -14.65 11.82
CA VAL A 5 -6.74 -13.31 12.23
C VAL A 5 -8.27 -13.27 12.38
N ARG A 6 -9.01 -14.00 11.55
CA ARG A 6 -10.48 -14.12 11.68
C ARG A 6 -10.88 -14.89 12.93
N GLN A 7 -10.18 -15.98 13.27
CA GLN A 7 -10.41 -16.72 14.51
C GLN A 7 -10.11 -15.88 15.76
N ALA A 8 -9.14 -14.96 15.68
CA ALA A 8 -8.86 -13.99 16.73
C ALA A 8 -9.91 -12.84 16.81
N GLY A 9 -10.98 -12.88 16.01
CA GLY A 9 -12.04 -11.87 16.02
C GLY A 9 -11.71 -10.57 15.27
N TYR A 10 -10.56 -10.48 14.60
CA TYR A 10 -10.19 -9.30 13.82
C TYR A 10 -11.09 -9.17 12.59
N LYS A 11 -11.74 -8.02 12.44
CA LYS A 11 -12.66 -7.71 11.31
C LYS A 11 -12.02 -6.89 10.20
N GLY A 12 -10.81 -6.36 10.40
CA GLY A 12 -10.11 -5.57 9.40
C GLY A 12 -9.54 -6.38 8.25
N ILE A 13 -8.68 -5.78 7.44
CA ILE A 13 -8.15 -6.41 6.23
C ILE A 13 -6.70 -6.84 6.49
N LEU A 14 -6.38 -8.09 6.16
CA LEU A 14 -4.99 -8.54 6.10
C LEU A 14 -4.45 -8.22 4.71
N ALA A 15 -3.46 -7.36 4.63
CA ALA A 15 -2.90 -6.86 3.36
C ALA A 15 -1.46 -7.36 3.13
N GLY A 16 -1.13 -7.60 1.86
CA GLY A 16 0.22 -7.89 1.40
C GLY A 16 1.10 -6.64 1.27
N THR A 17 2.33 -6.81 0.77
CA THR A 17 3.28 -5.69 0.56
C THR A 17 3.91 -5.75 -0.83
N ARG A 18 4.82 -4.81 -1.14
CA ARG A 18 5.65 -4.85 -2.36
C ARG A 18 6.95 -5.64 -2.20
N LYS A 19 7.16 -6.28 -1.04
CA LYS A 19 8.29 -7.20 -0.78
C LYS A 19 8.02 -8.55 -1.46
N THR A 20 7.98 -8.51 -2.78
CA THR A 20 7.68 -9.62 -3.68
C THR A 20 8.92 -10.03 -4.45
N THR A 21 8.99 -11.27 -4.92
CA THR A 21 10.12 -11.74 -5.73
C THR A 21 10.24 -10.91 -7.02
N PRO A 22 11.45 -10.38 -7.36
CA PRO A 22 11.66 -9.64 -8.59
C PRO A 22 11.19 -10.42 -9.83
N GLY A 23 10.38 -9.80 -10.68
CA GLY A 23 9.80 -10.45 -11.87
C GLY A 23 8.58 -11.34 -11.62
N PHE A 24 8.29 -11.74 -10.37
CA PHE A 24 7.22 -12.70 -10.07
C PHE A 24 6.01 -12.11 -9.31
N ARG A 25 5.99 -10.77 -9.15
CA ARG A 25 4.98 -10.06 -8.37
C ARG A 25 3.54 -10.39 -8.74
N LEU A 26 3.24 -10.52 -10.03
CA LEU A 26 1.87 -10.74 -10.50
C LEU A 26 1.31 -12.05 -9.92
N VAL A 27 2.10 -13.11 -9.95
CA VAL A 27 1.70 -14.44 -9.45
C VAL A 27 1.55 -14.41 -7.93
N GLU A 28 2.49 -13.78 -7.22
CA GLU A 28 2.42 -13.68 -5.76
C GLU A 28 1.20 -12.88 -5.28
N LYS A 29 0.91 -11.74 -5.91
CA LYS A 29 -0.25 -10.90 -5.59
C LYS A 29 -1.57 -11.61 -5.92
N TYR A 30 -1.61 -12.32 -7.04
CA TYR A 30 -2.78 -13.14 -7.37
C TYR A 30 -3.01 -14.25 -6.33
N GLY A 31 -1.93 -14.93 -5.90
CA GLY A 31 -1.99 -15.90 -4.82
C GLY A 31 -2.52 -15.31 -3.50
N MET A 32 -2.19 -14.05 -3.18
CA MET A 32 -2.74 -13.36 -2.00
C MET A 32 -4.27 -13.18 -2.11
N LEU A 33 -4.76 -12.74 -3.27
CA LEU A 33 -6.20 -12.57 -3.51
C LEU A 33 -6.96 -13.90 -3.37
N ILE A 34 -6.44 -14.97 -3.98
CA ILE A 34 -7.01 -16.32 -3.85
C ILE A 34 -6.97 -16.81 -2.39
N GLY A 35 -5.93 -16.45 -1.64
CA GLY A 35 -5.81 -16.73 -0.22
C GLY A 35 -6.72 -15.91 0.70
N GLY A 36 -7.52 -14.98 0.14
CA GLY A 36 -8.42 -14.10 0.89
C GLY A 36 -7.74 -12.92 1.59
N ALA A 37 -6.49 -12.61 1.21
CA ALA A 37 -5.77 -11.42 1.65
C ALA A 37 -5.87 -10.32 0.59
N ASP A 38 -5.84 -9.06 1.03
CA ASP A 38 -5.81 -7.93 0.12
C ASP A 38 -4.41 -7.79 -0.49
N ALA A 39 -4.34 -7.62 -1.81
CA ALA A 39 -3.07 -7.48 -2.51
C ALA A 39 -2.33 -6.18 -2.12
N HIS A 40 -3.01 -5.21 -1.53
CA HIS A 40 -2.57 -3.83 -1.34
C HIS A 40 -2.14 -3.20 -2.68
N ARG A 41 -1.35 -2.12 -2.64
CA ARG A 41 -0.84 -1.50 -3.86
C ARG A 41 0.03 -2.49 -4.64
N MET A 42 -0.17 -2.52 -5.96
CA MET A 42 0.58 -3.39 -6.86
C MET A 42 2.00 -2.85 -7.07
N ASP A 43 2.13 -1.55 -7.33
CA ASP A 43 3.40 -0.91 -7.66
C ASP A 43 3.49 0.51 -7.06
N LEU A 44 4.45 1.31 -7.54
CA LEU A 44 4.62 2.71 -7.13
C LEU A 44 3.59 3.65 -7.75
N SER A 45 2.93 3.24 -8.83
CA SER A 45 2.01 4.07 -9.61
C SER A 45 0.54 3.88 -9.18
N SER A 46 0.23 2.75 -8.57
CA SER A 46 -1.12 2.37 -8.14
C SER A 46 -1.63 3.19 -6.95
N MET A 47 -0.73 3.70 -6.11
CA MET A 47 -1.05 4.49 -4.92
C MET A 47 0.20 5.18 -4.40
N VAL A 48 0.08 6.46 -4.04
CA VAL A 48 1.18 7.21 -3.44
C VAL A 48 1.23 6.89 -1.95
N MET A 49 2.38 6.39 -1.48
CA MET A 49 2.63 6.21 -0.05
C MET A 49 3.84 7.06 0.32
N LEU A 50 3.60 8.09 1.12
CA LEU A 50 4.61 8.94 1.68
C LEU A 50 5.19 8.26 2.93
N LYS A 51 6.52 8.25 2.99
CA LYS A 51 7.31 7.79 4.14
C LYS A 51 8.07 8.97 4.73
N ASP A 52 8.68 8.79 5.89
CA ASP A 52 9.56 9.75 6.58
C ASP A 52 10.53 10.46 5.64
N ASN A 53 11.18 9.71 4.74
CA ASN A 53 12.12 10.27 3.77
C ASN A 53 11.50 11.38 2.88
N HIS A 54 10.23 11.21 2.49
CA HIS A 54 9.52 12.19 1.66
C HIS A 54 9.11 13.41 2.48
N VAL A 55 8.70 13.19 3.73
CA VAL A 55 8.34 14.27 4.67
C VAL A 55 9.58 15.11 4.97
N TRP A 56 10.71 14.49 5.27
CA TRP A 56 11.98 15.20 5.49
C TRP A 56 12.45 15.95 4.25
N SER A 57 12.32 15.35 3.06
CA SER A 57 12.69 16.02 1.80
C SER A 57 11.84 17.26 1.51
N ARG A 58 10.63 17.35 2.07
CA ARG A 58 9.69 18.47 1.84
C ARG A 58 9.48 19.33 3.08
N GLY A 59 10.16 19.05 4.19
CA GLY A 59 10.07 19.81 5.44
C GLY A 59 8.81 19.57 6.28
N SER A 60 7.66 19.22 5.69
CA SER A 60 6.44 18.92 6.43
C SER A 60 5.54 17.89 5.75
N ILE A 61 4.67 17.25 6.53
CA ILE A 61 3.66 16.30 6.01
C ILE A 61 2.71 17.02 5.06
N THR A 62 2.27 18.24 5.42
CA THR A 62 1.34 19.04 4.62
C THR A 62 1.91 19.34 3.23
N GLU A 63 3.18 19.75 3.15
CA GLU A 63 3.84 20.01 1.86
C GLU A 63 4.06 18.74 1.04
N ALA A 64 4.42 17.63 1.69
CA ALA A 64 4.59 16.35 1.02
C ALA A 64 3.26 15.84 0.42
N VAL A 65 2.16 15.94 1.18
CA VAL A 65 0.81 15.57 0.73
C VAL A 65 0.33 16.50 -0.38
N ALA A 66 0.54 17.81 -0.26
CA ALA A 66 0.16 18.77 -1.31
C ALA A 66 0.89 18.48 -2.63
N ALA A 67 2.19 18.20 -2.56
CA ALA A 67 2.98 17.82 -3.74
C ALA A 67 2.52 16.48 -4.34
N ALA A 68 2.29 15.47 -3.50
CA ALA A 68 1.74 14.19 -3.95
C ALA A 68 0.38 14.36 -4.62
N ARG A 69 -0.50 15.21 -4.07
CA ARG A 69 -1.85 15.44 -4.60
C ARG A 69 -1.86 16.18 -5.92
N ALA A 70 -0.90 17.08 -6.14
CA ALA A 70 -0.74 17.77 -7.41
C ALA A 70 -0.48 16.81 -8.59
N VAL A 71 0.24 15.71 -8.36
CA VAL A 71 0.58 14.73 -9.41
C VAL A 71 -0.35 13.51 -9.43
N ALA A 72 -0.86 13.09 -8.29
CA ALA A 72 -1.72 11.92 -8.15
C ALA A 72 -3.16 12.18 -8.64
N GLY A 73 -3.57 13.45 -8.67
CA GLY A 73 -4.93 13.85 -8.99
C GLY A 73 -5.95 13.34 -7.96
N PHE A 74 -7.19 13.16 -8.40
CA PHE A 74 -8.27 12.64 -7.54
C PHE A 74 -8.40 11.11 -7.59
N SER A 75 -7.82 10.46 -8.60
CA SER A 75 -8.00 9.03 -8.90
C SER A 75 -7.13 8.11 -8.05
N LEU A 76 -6.03 8.61 -7.51
CA LEU A 76 -5.09 7.84 -6.70
C LEU A 76 -5.21 8.23 -5.23
N LYS A 77 -5.26 7.22 -4.35
CA LYS A 77 -5.19 7.44 -2.90
C LYS A 77 -3.78 7.85 -2.49
N ILE A 78 -3.70 8.67 -1.46
CA ILE A 78 -2.45 9.08 -0.82
C ILE A 78 -2.49 8.54 0.61
N GLU A 79 -1.49 7.75 0.97
CA GLU A 79 -1.29 7.20 2.31
C GLU A 79 0.00 7.79 2.88
N VAL A 80 -0.01 8.11 4.18
CA VAL A 80 1.17 8.60 4.91
C VAL A 80 1.43 7.61 6.03
N GLU A 81 2.67 7.12 6.14
CA GLU A 81 3.13 6.25 7.23
C GLU A 81 3.23 7.01 8.56
#